data_AF-A0A1M2V4U3-F1
#
_entry.id   AF-A0A1M2V4U3-F1
#
_cell.length_a   1.000
_cell.length_b   1.000
_cell.length_c   1.000
_cell.angle_alpha   90.00
_cell.angle_beta   90.00
_cell.angle_gamma   90.00
#
_symmetry.space_group_name_H-M   'P 1'
#
loop_
_entity.id
_entity.type
_entity.pdbx_description
1 polymer ?
#
loop_
_entity_poly.entity_id
_entity_poly.type
_entity_poly.pdbx_seq_one_letter_code
_entity_poly.pdbx_strand_id
1 'polypeptide(L)'
;MCGLVNSLLENKDKPTAPGLIWDLNPACDRYLLHSAQRHPYMEPRAWILDNRKRYRISYADRADDYWWELVVDNATTVLELYRQWDITNRRDALRYLVARGIPYYTLFCPDRRDRITYIRPKVPTLGWRISGTVLNRYDYQAYERRAYDILARPRGRAALAHGGIVWRLASEIMSADWHDVAFEGPSTDIYHTGQPFRPHQGDDYYDDALTVEELDVVCGVHKIFTDASFHQTEDLSWWPKPNIWAKSDFNIGSWNPWCETWFQVMLSRYRCGEGRPKNSNQWRSALSQFKRARHLRDAVELASDTFIRERMVIPSV
;
A
#
# COMPACT_ATOMS: atom_id res chain seq x y z
N MET A 1 9.99 -16.56 -18.59
CA MET A 1 10.22 -15.55 -17.53
C MET A 1 11.65 -14.97 -17.54
N CYS A 2 12.73 -15.76 -17.57
CA CYS A 2 14.11 -15.21 -17.54
C CYS A 2 14.45 -14.23 -18.67
N GLY A 3 13.97 -14.45 -19.90
CA GLY A 3 14.23 -13.54 -21.02
C GLY A 3 13.62 -12.15 -20.85
N LEU A 4 12.38 -12.06 -20.33
CA LEU A 4 11.70 -10.79 -20.04
C LEU A 4 12.44 -10.00 -18.96
N VAL A 5 12.80 -10.67 -17.87
CA VAL A 5 13.49 -10.05 -16.74
C VAL A 5 14.87 -9.54 -17.16
N ASN A 6 15.61 -10.31 -17.95
CA ASN A 6 16.91 -9.85 -18.45
C ASN A 6 16.74 -8.64 -19.37
N SER A 7 15.82 -8.68 -20.33
CA SER A 7 15.56 -7.56 -21.25
C SER A 7 15.18 -6.27 -20.52
N LEU A 8 14.29 -6.36 -19.52
CA LEU A 8 13.87 -5.18 -18.74
C LEU A 8 15.02 -4.61 -17.90
N LEU A 9 16.00 -5.44 -17.52
CA LEU A 9 17.12 -5.04 -16.67
C LEU A 9 18.39 -4.67 -17.46
N GLU A 10 18.40 -4.83 -18.78
CA GLU A 10 19.52 -4.47 -19.66
C GLU A 10 19.77 -2.96 -19.66
N ASN A 11 18.71 -2.15 -19.72
CA ASN A 11 18.79 -0.69 -19.67
C ASN A 11 17.93 -0.14 -18.52
N LYS A 12 18.60 0.40 -17.49
CA LYS A 12 17.93 0.94 -16.30
C LYS A 12 17.18 2.24 -16.55
N ASP A 13 17.62 3.04 -17.51
CA ASP A 13 17.03 4.36 -17.80
C ASP A 13 15.87 4.27 -18.78
N LYS A 14 15.86 3.21 -19.60
CA LYS A 14 14.78 2.92 -20.55
C LYS A 14 14.51 1.42 -20.63
N PRO A 15 13.84 0.84 -19.61
CA PRO A 15 13.50 -0.58 -19.60
C PRO A 15 12.59 -0.92 -20.77
N THR A 16 12.97 -1.93 -21.55
CA THR A 16 12.20 -2.39 -22.70
C THR A 16 12.16 -3.90 -22.76
N ALA A 17 11.14 -4.43 -23.42
CA ALA A 17 10.97 -5.85 -23.64
C ALA A 17 10.46 -6.14 -25.05
N PRO A 18 10.72 -7.35 -25.59
CA PRO A 18 10.28 -7.73 -26.92
C PRO A 18 8.75 -7.68 -27.06
N GLY A 19 8.27 -7.23 -28.22
CA GLY A 19 6.82 -7.12 -28.50
C GLY A 19 6.08 -8.46 -28.47
N LEU A 20 6.78 -9.59 -28.59
CA LEU A 20 6.17 -10.91 -28.44
C LEU A 20 5.53 -11.14 -27.06
N ILE A 21 6.02 -10.45 -26.02
CA ILE A 21 5.67 -10.73 -24.62
C ILE A 21 5.34 -9.49 -23.79
N TRP A 22 5.41 -8.29 -24.37
CA TRP A 22 5.26 -7.03 -23.65
C TRP A 22 4.23 -6.11 -24.30
N ASP A 23 3.12 -5.93 -23.61
CA ASP A 23 1.93 -5.20 -24.08
C ASP A 23 2.09 -3.67 -24.14
N LEU A 24 3.20 -3.12 -23.62
CA LEU A 24 3.56 -1.71 -23.85
C LEU A 24 4.31 -1.50 -25.17
N ASN A 25 4.69 -2.59 -25.85
CA ASN A 25 5.39 -2.52 -27.13
C ASN A 25 4.36 -2.50 -28.28
N PRO A 26 4.42 -1.51 -29.20
CA PRO A 26 3.52 -1.44 -30.35
C PRO A 26 3.54 -2.67 -31.27
N ALA A 27 4.63 -3.44 -31.27
CA ALA A 27 4.74 -4.68 -32.04
C ALA A 27 4.03 -5.88 -31.37
N CYS A 28 3.40 -5.68 -30.21
CA CYS A 28 2.65 -6.71 -29.51
C CYS A 28 1.21 -6.80 -30.01
N ASP A 29 0.70 -8.01 -30.25
CA ASP A 29 -0.71 -8.22 -30.60
C ASP A 29 -1.66 -7.72 -29.50
N ARG A 30 -1.18 -7.73 -28.24
CA ARG A 30 -1.89 -7.24 -27.05
C ARG A 30 -1.54 -5.80 -26.69
N TYR A 31 -1.03 -5.02 -27.64
CA TYR A 31 -0.64 -3.64 -27.38
C TYR A 31 -1.80 -2.83 -26.78
N LEU A 32 -1.57 -2.18 -25.64
CA LEU A 32 -2.65 -1.56 -24.85
C LEU A 32 -3.41 -0.44 -25.57
N LEU A 33 -2.82 0.21 -26.57
CA LEU A 33 -3.49 1.26 -27.35
C LEU A 33 -4.08 0.75 -28.68
N HIS A 34 -4.06 -0.55 -28.96
CA HIS A 34 -4.90 -1.09 -30.02
C HIS A 34 -6.36 -0.77 -29.70
N SER A 35 -7.16 -0.40 -30.71
CA SER A 35 -8.57 -0.03 -30.53
C SER A 35 -9.37 -1.14 -29.86
N ALA A 36 -9.07 -2.40 -30.21
CA ALA A 36 -9.67 -3.58 -29.60
C ALA A 36 -9.19 -3.84 -28.16
N GLN A 37 -8.12 -3.19 -27.71
CA GLN A 37 -7.54 -3.36 -26.38
C GLN A 37 -7.79 -2.19 -25.42
N ARG A 38 -8.35 -1.09 -25.94
CA ARG A 38 -8.56 0.15 -25.20
C ARG A 38 -9.64 -0.05 -24.13
N HIS A 39 -9.36 0.34 -22.89
CA HIS A 39 -10.37 0.30 -21.84
C HIS A 39 -11.55 1.24 -22.21
N PRO A 40 -12.81 0.76 -22.20
CA PRO A 40 -13.96 1.53 -22.68
C PRO A 40 -14.36 2.70 -21.75
N TYR A 41 -14.28 2.50 -20.43
CA TYR A 41 -14.82 3.45 -19.45
C TYR A 41 -13.79 4.21 -18.60
N MET A 42 -12.59 3.66 -18.40
CA MET A 42 -11.60 4.22 -17.48
C MET A 42 -10.93 5.47 -18.05
N GLU A 43 -10.93 6.55 -17.27
CA GLU A 43 -10.33 7.84 -17.57
C GLU A 43 -9.27 8.20 -16.52
N PRO A 44 -8.02 7.74 -16.68
CA PRO A 44 -6.94 8.15 -15.79
C PRO A 44 -6.50 9.59 -16.05
N ARG A 45 -6.20 10.33 -14.98
CA ARG A 45 -5.60 11.67 -15.04
C ARG A 45 -4.38 11.78 -14.14
N ALA A 46 -3.34 12.46 -14.60
CA ALA A 46 -2.19 12.77 -13.77
C ALA A 46 -2.54 13.88 -12.78
N TRP A 47 -2.16 13.74 -11.51
CA TRP A 47 -2.44 14.75 -10.50
C TRP A 47 -1.21 14.94 -9.62
N ILE A 48 -0.75 16.19 -9.49
CA ILE A 48 0.35 16.51 -8.58
C ILE A 48 -0.24 16.91 -7.23
N LEU A 49 0.05 16.10 -6.22
CA LEU A 49 -0.36 16.29 -4.84
C LEU A 49 0.88 16.17 -3.94
N ASP A 50 1.11 17.13 -3.06
CA ASP A 50 2.28 17.20 -2.17
C ASP A 50 3.63 17.14 -2.94
N ASN A 51 3.69 17.79 -4.11
CA ASN A 51 4.81 17.72 -5.04
C ASN A 51 5.15 16.30 -5.53
N ARG A 52 4.20 15.37 -5.45
CA ARG A 52 4.33 14.00 -5.97
C ARG A 52 3.30 13.77 -7.06
N LYS A 53 3.72 13.14 -8.15
CA LYS A 53 2.83 12.69 -9.20
C LYS A 53 2.03 11.49 -8.69
N ARG A 54 0.72 11.60 -8.77
CA ARG A 54 -0.27 10.56 -8.50
C ARG A 54 -1.24 10.47 -9.68
N TYR A 55 -2.15 9.51 -9.65
CA TYR A 55 -3.11 9.29 -10.72
C TYR A 55 -4.52 9.21 -10.16
N ARG A 56 -5.39 10.12 -10.63
CA ARG A 56 -6.84 10.04 -10.37
C ARG A 56 -7.46 9.06 -11.34
N ILE A 57 -8.25 8.13 -10.82
CA ILE A 57 -8.98 7.14 -11.61
C ILE A 57 -10.47 7.47 -11.55
N SER A 58 -11.05 7.81 -12.69
CA SER A 58 -12.50 7.99 -12.87
C SER A 58 -13.02 7.05 -13.94
N TYR A 59 -14.31 6.74 -13.91
CA TYR A 59 -14.97 6.00 -14.97
C TYR A 59 -16.13 6.81 -15.54
N ALA A 60 -16.32 6.75 -16.86
CA ALA A 60 -17.39 7.47 -17.56
C ALA A 60 -18.80 6.89 -17.32
N ASP A 61 -18.93 5.87 -16.47
CA ASP A 61 -20.22 5.24 -16.13
C ASP A 61 -21.07 6.18 -15.26
N ARG A 62 -22.38 6.27 -15.56
CA ARG A 62 -23.32 7.13 -14.83
C ARG A 62 -23.54 6.66 -13.38
N ALA A 63 -23.17 5.43 -13.05
CA ALA A 63 -23.21 4.91 -11.68
C ALA A 63 -21.97 5.28 -10.84
N ASP A 64 -20.97 5.96 -11.43
CA ASP A 64 -19.72 6.35 -10.76
C ASP A 64 -19.86 7.68 -9.98
N ASP A 65 -20.95 7.89 -9.25
CA ASP A 65 -21.19 9.10 -8.44
C ASP A 65 -20.83 8.87 -6.96
N TYR A 66 -19.53 8.75 -6.70
CA TYR A 66 -18.96 8.72 -5.35
C TYR A 66 -18.45 10.10 -4.95
N TRP A 67 -18.71 10.46 -3.69
CA TRP A 67 -18.36 11.73 -3.06
C TRP A 67 -16.85 11.90 -2.78
N TRP A 68 -16.04 10.89 -3.09
CA TRP A 68 -14.59 10.86 -2.96
C TRP A 68 -13.94 10.45 -4.28
N GLU A 69 -12.68 10.79 -4.47
CA GLU A 69 -11.89 10.50 -5.68
C GLU A 69 -10.96 9.30 -5.47
N LEU A 70 -10.93 8.35 -6.40
CA LEU A 70 -9.98 7.23 -6.35
C LEU A 70 -8.61 7.69 -6.85
N VAL A 71 -7.57 7.55 -6.03
CA VAL A 71 -6.20 7.95 -6.39
C VAL A 71 -5.21 6.82 -6.10
N VAL A 72 -4.25 6.63 -7.00
CA VAL A 72 -3.14 5.67 -6.87
C VAL A 72 -1.79 6.35 -7.14
N ASP A 73 -0.72 5.87 -6.52
CA ASP A 73 0.62 6.47 -6.67
C ASP A 73 1.35 6.02 -7.95
N ASN A 74 1.18 4.75 -8.35
CA ASN A 74 2.07 4.11 -9.34
C ASN A 74 1.44 3.99 -10.73
N ALA A 75 2.24 4.21 -11.76
CA ALA A 75 1.86 4.01 -13.17
C ALA A 75 1.53 2.55 -13.46
N THR A 76 2.24 1.61 -12.85
CA THR A 76 1.98 0.17 -13.00
C THR A 76 0.55 -0.17 -12.57
N THR A 77 0.08 0.42 -11.46
CA THR A 77 -1.30 0.23 -10.95
C THR A 77 -2.33 0.80 -11.91
N VAL A 78 -2.07 1.98 -12.50
CA VAL A 78 -2.95 2.56 -13.53
C VAL A 78 -3.10 1.61 -14.71
N LEU A 79 -1.99 1.10 -15.25
CA LEU A 79 -2.04 0.18 -16.38
C LEU A 79 -2.62 -1.18 -15.99
N GLU A 80 -2.49 -1.60 -14.74
CA GLU A 80 -3.11 -2.82 -14.24
C GLU A 80 -4.63 -2.69 -14.24
N LEU A 81 -5.18 -1.60 -13.71
CA LEU A 81 -6.61 -1.30 -13.79
C LEU A 81 -7.08 -1.15 -15.24
N TYR A 82 -6.27 -0.50 -16.08
CA TYR A 82 -6.59 -0.30 -17.50
C TYR A 82 -6.76 -1.62 -18.28
N ARG A 83 -6.13 -2.70 -17.81
CA ARG A 83 -6.26 -4.04 -18.42
C ARG A 83 -7.54 -4.77 -18.02
N GLN A 84 -8.25 -4.31 -16.97
CA GLN A 84 -9.44 -4.96 -16.44
C GLN A 84 -10.72 -4.33 -17.02
N TRP A 85 -11.12 -4.71 -18.24
CA TRP A 85 -12.27 -4.10 -18.91
C TRP A 85 -13.63 -4.38 -18.27
N ASP A 86 -13.68 -5.38 -17.38
CA ASP A 86 -14.85 -5.70 -16.57
C ASP A 86 -15.10 -4.67 -15.47
N ILE A 87 -14.09 -3.86 -15.11
CA ILE A 87 -14.24 -2.79 -14.12
C ILE A 87 -14.81 -1.54 -14.79
N THR A 88 -16.02 -1.16 -14.40
CA THR A 88 -16.73 0.00 -14.99
C THR A 88 -16.90 1.18 -14.04
N ASN A 89 -16.55 1.05 -12.76
CA ASN A 89 -16.76 2.08 -11.74
C ASN A 89 -15.66 2.09 -10.68
N ARG A 90 -15.54 3.18 -9.90
CA ARG A 90 -14.49 3.33 -8.87
C ARG A 90 -14.59 2.30 -7.75
N ARG A 91 -15.78 1.80 -7.40
CA ARG A 91 -15.95 0.81 -6.33
C ARG A 91 -15.43 -0.57 -6.73
N ASP A 92 -15.63 -0.99 -7.97
CA ASP A 92 -15.06 -2.25 -8.46
C ASP A 92 -13.55 -2.17 -8.64
N ALA A 93 -13.04 -0.99 -9.05
CA ALA A 93 -11.61 -0.71 -9.02
C ALA A 93 -11.03 -0.81 -7.60
N LEU A 94 -11.71 -0.21 -6.62
CA LEU A 94 -11.35 -0.29 -5.21
C LEU A 94 -11.31 -1.75 -4.72
N ARG A 95 -12.33 -2.55 -5.05
CA ARG A 95 -12.38 -3.99 -4.76
C ARG A 95 -11.18 -4.73 -5.32
N TYR A 96 -10.82 -4.45 -6.58
CA TYR A 96 -9.66 -5.04 -7.23
C TYR A 96 -8.36 -4.71 -6.49
N LEU A 97 -8.16 -3.45 -6.12
CA LEU A 97 -6.96 -2.98 -5.41
C LEU A 97 -6.86 -3.61 -4.01
N VAL A 98 -7.95 -3.57 -3.24
CA VAL A 98 -7.98 -4.14 -1.89
C VAL A 98 -7.74 -5.64 -1.92
N ALA A 99 -8.39 -6.39 -2.82
CA ALA A 99 -8.22 -7.85 -2.90
C ALA A 99 -6.77 -8.28 -3.16
N ARG A 100 -5.95 -7.37 -3.71
CA ARG A 100 -4.55 -7.59 -4.05
C ARG A 100 -3.58 -6.85 -3.13
N GLY A 101 -4.08 -6.22 -2.06
CA GLY A 101 -3.26 -5.42 -1.14
C GLY A 101 -2.46 -4.32 -1.84
N ILE A 102 -3.02 -3.72 -2.89
CA ILE A 102 -2.40 -2.61 -3.62
C ILE A 102 -2.75 -1.30 -2.90
N PRO A 103 -1.78 -0.41 -2.61
CA PRO A 103 -2.06 0.86 -1.98
C PRO A 103 -2.98 1.75 -2.82
N TYR A 104 -3.92 2.43 -2.17
CA TYR A 104 -4.84 3.38 -2.80
C TYR A 104 -5.23 4.49 -1.84
N TYR A 105 -5.86 5.52 -2.38
CA TYR A 105 -6.46 6.61 -1.63
C TYR A 105 -7.87 6.90 -2.12
N THR A 106 -8.74 7.29 -1.21
CA THR A 106 -10.09 7.76 -1.48
C THR A 106 -10.15 9.21 -1.03
N LEU A 107 -9.82 10.17 -1.89
CA LEU A 107 -9.63 11.56 -1.48
C LEU A 107 -10.94 12.32 -1.42
N PHE A 108 -11.22 12.99 -0.30
CA PHE A 108 -12.36 13.88 -0.15
C PHE A 108 -11.92 15.34 -0.02
N CYS A 109 -12.66 16.26 -0.65
CA CYS A 109 -12.49 17.70 -0.45
C CYS A 109 -13.63 18.21 0.44
N PRO A 110 -13.36 18.58 1.71
CA PRO A 110 -14.34 19.20 2.58
C PRO A 110 -14.88 20.53 2.06
N ASP A 111 -16.05 20.94 2.54
CA ASP A 111 -16.53 22.30 2.29
C ASP A 111 -15.60 23.30 2.98
N ARG A 112 -15.34 24.45 2.36
CA ARG A 112 -14.51 25.52 2.94
C ARG A 112 -15.02 26.02 4.29
N ARG A 113 -16.29 25.80 4.60
CA ARG A 113 -16.92 26.15 5.90
C ARG A 113 -16.60 25.13 6.98
N ASP A 114 -16.20 23.92 6.62
CA ASP A 114 -15.85 22.89 7.59
C ASP A 114 -14.54 23.26 8.30
N ARG A 115 -14.54 23.14 9.62
CA ARG A 115 -13.35 23.41 10.43
C ARG A 115 -12.60 22.12 10.71
N ILE A 116 -11.43 21.98 10.11
CA ILE A 116 -10.49 20.90 10.44
C ILE A 116 -9.75 21.29 11.73
N THR A 117 -9.98 20.50 12.78
CA THR A 117 -9.36 20.72 14.09
C THR A 117 -8.45 19.54 14.38
N TYR A 118 -7.15 19.73 14.13
CA TYR A 118 -6.16 18.68 14.36
C TYR A 118 -6.05 18.36 15.86
N ILE A 119 -6.51 17.16 16.22
CA ILE A 119 -6.35 16.61 17.56
C ILE A 119 -5.13 15.69 17.50
N ARG A 120 -4.15 15.93 18.38
CA ARG A 120 -3.04 14.99 18.53
C ARG A 120 -3.59 13.69 19.13
N PRO A 121 -3.60 12.56 18.39
CA PRO A 121 -4.10 11.32 18.94
C PRO A 121 -3.21 10.88 20.11
N LYS A 122 -3.80 10.20 21.10
CA LYS A 122 -3.00 9.53 22.14
C LYS A 122 -2.09 8.53 21.45
N VAL A 123 -0.79 8.63 21.70
CA VAL A 123 0.22 7.75 21.08
C VAL A 123 -0.02 6.31 21.55
N PRO A 124 -0.51 5.41 20.69
CA PRO A 124 -0.64 4.02 21.08
C PRO A 124 0.75 3.38 21.11
N THR A 125 0.97 2.48 22.07
CA THR A 125 2.21 1.72 22.18
C THR A 125 1.93 0.35 22.79
N LEU A 126 2.72 -0.66 22.44
CA LEU A 126 2.75 -1.96 23.12
C LEU A 126 3.54 -1.92 24.45
N GLY A 127 4.04 -0.74 24.82
CA GLY A 127 4.76 -0.49 26.06
C GLY A 127 6.28 -0.64 25.92
N TRP A 128 6.96 -0.33 27.02
CA TRP A 128 8.41 -0.40 27.16
C TRP A 128 8.78 -1.65 27.95
N ARG A 129 9.82 -2.36 27.52
CA ARG A 129 10.33 -3.58 28.14
C ARG A 129 11.77 -3.38 28.61
N ILE A 130 12.13 -3.99 29.73
CA ILE A 130 13.49 -3.95 30.27
C ILE A 130 14.46 -4.71 29.37
N SER A 131 15.74 -4.36 29.45
CA SER A 131 16.81 -5.07 28.72
C SER A 131 16.80 -6.56 29.05
N GLY A 132 17.05 -7.40 28.03
CA GLY A 132 17.04 -8.86 28.13
C GLY A 132 15.64 -9.51 28.13
N THR A 133 14.55 -8.74 28.00
CA THR A 133 13.20 -9.31 27.92
C THR A 133 13.05 -10.21 26.69
N VAL A 134 12.65 -11.46 26.91
CA VAL A 134 12.34 -12.41 25.83
C VAL A 134 10.84 -12.45 25.59
N LEU A 135 10.40 -11.86 24.48
CA LEU A 135 8.99 -11.87 24.07
C LEU A 135 8.55 -13.27 23.61
N ASN A 136 7.36 -13.68 24.03
CA ASN A 136 6.82 -15.03 23.80
C ASN A 136 5.42 -15.01 23.17
N ARG A 137 4.78 -16.19 23.07
CA ARG A 137 3.45 -16.34 22.45
C ARG A 137 2.35 -15.48 23.10
N TYR A 138 2.43 -15.24 24.41
CA TYR A 138 1.44 -14.44 25.12
C TYR A 138 1.61 -12.95 24.80
N ASP A 139 2.85 -12.49 24.61
CA ASP A 139 3.10 -11.13 24.10
C ASP A 139 2.55 -10.97 22.68
N TYR A 140 2.66 -12.01 21.84
CA TYR A 140 2.07 -12.00 20.50
C TYR A 140 0.53 -11.90 20.54
N GLN A 141 -0.13 -12.69 21.39
CA GLN A 141 -1.60 -12.61 21.56
C GLN A 141 -2.04 -11.23 22.10
N ALA A 142 -1.29 -10.66 23.05
CA ALA A 142 -1.56 -9.32 23.57
C ALA A 142 -1.38 -8.25 22.49
N TYR A 143 -0.37 -8.41 21.62
CA TYR A 143 -0.19 -7.58 20.44
C TYR A 143 -1.41 -7.65 19.50
N GLU A 144 -1.86 -8.84 19.12
CA GLU A 144 -3.00 -9.01 18.19
C GLU A 144 -4.24 -8.27 18.73
N ARG A 145 -4.53 -8.41 20.02
CA ARG A 145 -5.63 -7.68 20.67
C ARG A 145 -5.45 -6.16 20.60
N ARG A 146 -4.23 -5.67 20.84
CA ARG A 146 -3.97 -4.22 20.82
C ARG A 146 -4.03 -3.63 19.41
N ALA A 147 -3.60 -4.39 18.41
CA ALA A 147 -3.75 -4.03 17.02
C ALA A 147 -5.24 -4.01 16.62
N TYR A 148 -6.03 -4.98 17.08
CA TYR A 148 -7.48 -4.99 16.88
C TYR A 148 -8.14 -3.72 17.44
N ASP A 149 -7.78 -3.27 18.66
CA ASP A 149 -8.34 -2.03 19.24
C ASP A 149 -8.15 -0.79 18.33
N ILE A 150 -7.04 -0.75 17.57
CA ILE A 150 -6.78 0.31 16.59
C ILE A 150 -7.63 0.07 15.34
N LEU A 151 -7.59 -1.15 14.81
CA LEU A 151 -8.19 -1.50 13.52
C LEU A 151 -9.73 -1.56 13.54
N ALA A 152 -10.37 -1.77 14.70
CA ALA A 152 -11.82 -1.86 14.85
C ALA A 152 -12.59 -0.55 14.62
N ARG A 153 -11.94 0.49 14.10
CA ARG A 153 -12.44 1.86 13.89
C ARG A 153 -12.06 2.32 12.47
N PRO A 154 -12.32 3.58 12.05
CA PRO A 154 -11.92 4.04 10.71
C PRO A 154 -10.47 3.79 10.32
N ARG A 155 -9.57 3.61 11.30
CA ARG A 155 -8.17 3.19 11.10
C ARG A 155 -8.02 1.84 10.40
N GLY A 156 -8.97 0.91 10.55
CA GLY A 156 -8.98 -0.35 9.80
C GLY A 156 -8.99 -0.11 8.29
N ARG A 157 -9.84 0.82 7.83
CA ARG A 157 -9.88 1.24 6.43
C ARG A 157 -8.55 1.82 5.95
N ALA A 158 -7.96 2.73 6.72
CA ALA A 158 -6.64 3.30 6.41
C ALA A 158 -5.55 2.20 6.35
N ALA A 159 -5.61 1.20 7.22
CA ALA A 159 -4.70 0.06 7.22
C ALA A 159 -4.85 -0.80 5.96
N LEU A 160 -6.09 -1.01 5.50
CA LEU A 160 -6.39 -1.74 4.26
C LEU A 160 -5.92 -0.94 3.03
N ALA A 161 -6.16 0.37 3.02
CA ALA A 161 -5.73 1.29 1.95
C ALA A 161 -4.20 1.43 1.86
N HIS A 162 -3.47 1.21 2.96
CA HIS A 162 -2.01 1.25 2.98
C HIS A 162 -1.37 0.15 2.10
N GLY A 163 -2.08 -0.94 1.83
CA GLY A 163 -1.56 -2.06 1.05
C GLY A 163 -0.41 -2.83 1.73
N GLY A 164 0.17 -3.79 1.00
CA GLY A 164 1.32 -4.56 1.43
C GLY A 164 1.12 -5.27 2.78
N ILE A 165 2.16 -5.21 3.64
CA ILE A 165 2.12 -5.89 4.95
C ILE A 165 1.04 -5.33 5.89
N VAL A 166 0.77 -4.02 5.84
CA VAL A 166 -0.22 -3.39 6.73
C VAL A 166 -1.62 -3.87 6.38
N TRP A 167 -1.94 -3.89 5.08
CA TRP A 167 -3.19 -4.46 4.58
C TRP A 167 -3.37 -5.92 4.98
N ARG A 168 -2.33 -6.75 4.84
CA ARG A 168 -2.43 -8.17 5.16
C ARG A 168 -2.66 -8.39 6.66
N LEU A 169 -1.99 -7.62 7.51
CA LEU A 169 -2.18 -7.65 8.96
C LEU A 169 -3.57 -7.20 9.36
N ALA A 170 -4.06 -6.10 8.77
CA ALA A 170 -5.42 -5.63 9.00
C ALA A 170 -6.44 -6.70 8.62
N SER A 171 -6.28 -7.32 7.44
CA SER A 171 -7.15 -8.39 6.97
C SER A 171 -7.12 -9.63 7.87
N GLU A 172 -5.96 -10.01 8.43
CA GLU A 172 -5.85 -11.11 9.41
C GLU A 172 -6.58 -10.79 10.71
N ILE A 173 -6.29 -9.62 11.29
CA ILE A 173 -6.71 -9.26 12.64
C ILE A 173 -8.20 -8.91 12.68
N MET A 174 -8.72 -8.28 11.62
CA MET A 174 -10.15 -7.95 11.49
C MET A 174 -11.00 -9.14 11.01
N SER A 175 -10.40 -10.23 10.54
CA SER A 175 -11.10 -11.44 10.09
C SER A 175 -12.17 -11.18 9.02
N ALA A 176 -13.47 -11.39 9.26
CA ALA A 176 -14.50 -11.25 8.22
C ALA A 176 -14.94 -9.79 7.99
N ASP A 177 -14.67 -8.90 8.93
CA ASP A 177 -15.27 -7.57 8.98
C ASP A 177 -14.58 -6.56 8.04
N TRP A 178 -13.42 -6.91 7.46
CA TRP A 178 -12.65 -5.95 6.66
C TRP A 178 -13.29 -5.65 5.30
N HIS A 179 -14.06 -6.58 4.74
CA HIS A 179 -14.64 -6.42 3.40
C HIS A 179 -15.57 -5.21 3.33
N ASP A 180 -16.45 -5.02 4.31
CA ASP A 180 -17.38 -3.89 4.30
C ASP A 180 -16.64 -2.57 4.53
N VAL A 181 -15.68 -2.57 5.45
CA VAL A 181 -14.88 -1.37 5.81
C VAL A 181 -14.02 -0.88 4.66
N ALA A 182 -13.41 -1.78 3.87
CA ALA A 182 -12.45 -1.40 2.82
C ALA A 182 -13.09 -0.58 1.67
N PHE A 183 -14.39 -0.74 1.45
CA PHE A 183 -15.09 -0.14 0.32
C PHE A 183 -15.75 1.20 0.63
N GLU A 184 -15.61 1.68 1.87
CA GLU A 184 -16.07 2.99 2.27
C GLU A 184 -15.09 4.08 1.81
N GLY A 185 -15.62 5.30 1.65
CA GLY A 185 -14.77 6.48 1.51
C GLY A 185 -14.08 6.85 2.83
N PRO A 186 -13.44 8.03 2.89
CA PRO A 186 -12.91 8.54 4.14
C PRO A 186 -13.94 8.58 5.25
N SER A 187 -13.51 8.41 6.49
CA SER A 187 -14.39 8.59 7.63
C SER A 187 -14.48 10.06 8.04
N THR A 188 -15.34 10.37 9.01
CA THR A 188 -15.36 11.70 9.64
C THR A 188 -14.09 12.00 10.46
N ASP A 189 -13.22 11.01 10.73
CA ASP A 189 -11.96 11.25 11.43
C ASP A 189 -11.00 12.13 10.63
N ILE A 190 -11.25 12.35 9.33
CA ILE A 190 -10.49 13.28 8.50
C ILE A 190 -10.46 14.70 9.07
N TYR A 191 -11.55 15.14 9.72
CA TYR A 191 -11.66 16.47 10.31
C TYR A 191 -10.76 16.67 11.55
N HIS A 192 -10.21 15.58 12.08
CA HIS A 192 -9.40 15.60 13.31
C HIS A 192 -7.99 15.04 13.13
N THR A 193 -7.86 14.02 12.28
CA THR A 193 -6.66 13.21 12.13
C THR A 193 -6.40 12.76 10.70
N GLY A 194 -7.13 13.34 9.74
CA GLY A 194 -6.95 13.05 8.32
C GLY A 194 -5.57 13.47 7.83
N GLN A 195 -5.07 12.73 6.86
CA GLN A 195 -3.89 13.13 6.12
C GLN A 195 -4.29 14.11 5.01
N PRO A 196 -3.70 15.31 4.97
CA PRO A 196 -3.91 16.25 3.87
C PRO A 196 -3.13 15.83 2.62
N PHE A 197 -3.73 16.07 1.46
CA PHE A 197 -3.18 15.90 0.12
C PHE A 197 -3.36 17.23 -0.63
N ARG A 198 -2.24 17.92 -0.86
CA ARG A 198 -2.28 19.32 -1.31
C ARG A 198 -2.00 19.47 -2.79
N PRO A 199 -2.96 19.91 -3.61
CA PRO A 199 -2.69 20.25 -4.99
C PRO A 199 -1.90 21.57 -5.10
N HIS A 200 -1.32 21.84 -6.27
CA HIS A 200 -0.70 23.15 -6.54
C HIS A 200 -1.70 24.29 -6.57
N GLN A 201 -2.94 24.00 -6.98
CA GLN A 201 -4.05 24.94 -7.06
C GLN A 201 -5.32 24.25 -6.58
N GLY A 202 -6.18 24.99 -5.87
CA GLY A 202 -7.43 24.47 -5.33
C GLY A 202 -7.36 24.20 -3.82
N ASP A 203 -8.40 23.53 -3.32
CA ASP A 203 -8.55 23.19 -1.90
C ASP A 203 -7.82 21.88 -1.55
N ASP A 204 -7.45 21.72 -0.28
CA ASP A 204 -6.79 20.51 0.24
C ASP A 204 -7.77 19.31 0.25
N TYR A 205 -7.27 18.15 -0.15
CA TYR A 205 -8.00 16.89 -0.06
C TYR A 205 -7.55 16.10 1.17
N TYR A 206 -8.40 15.21 1.65
CA TYR A 206 -8.16 14.45 2.87
C TYR A 206 -8.53 12.98 2.70
N ASP A 207 -7.78 12.13 3.39
CA ASP A 207 -8.06 10.71 3.55
C ASP A 207 -7.77 10.27 4.99
N ASP A 208 -8.31 9.13 5.42
CA ASP A 208 -7.89 8.55 6.69
C ASP A 208 -6.44 8.05 6.58
N ALA A 209 -5.68 8.23 7.65
CA ALA A 209 -4.32 7.72 7.74
C ALA A 209 -4.07 7.09 9.11
N LEU A 210 -3.06 6.22 9.16
CA LEU A 210 -2.47 5.74 10.40
C LEU A 210 -1.29 6.64 10.77
N THR A 211 -1.16 6.97 12.05
CA THR A 211 0.09 7.59 12.55
C THR A 211 1.23 6.57 12.53
N VAL A 212 2.47 7.05 12.66
CA VAL A 212 3.66 6.19 12.77
C VAL A 212 3.54 5.24 13.95
N GLU A 213 2.96 5.70 15.05
CA GLU A 213 2.82 4.91 16.27
C GLU A 213 1.66 3.91 16.18
N GLU A 214 0.57 4.24 15.48
CA GLU A 214 -0.46 3.28 15.12
C GLU A 214 0.11 2.18 14.21
N LEU A 215 0.91 2.54 13.20
CA LEU A 215 1.62 1.58 12.34
C LEU A 215 2.58 0.68 13.14
N ASP A 216 3.29 1.24 14.11
CA ASP A 216 4.18 0.49 15.00
C ASP A 216 3.39 -0.53 15.82
N VAL A 217 2.22 -0.18 16.36
CA VAL A 217 1.36 -1.13 17.06
C VAL A 217 0.82 -2.20 16.12
N VAL A 218 0.34 -1.84 14.92
CA VAL A 218 -0.14 -2.81 13.92
C VAL A 218 0.97 -3.78 13.50
N CYS A 219 2.22 -3.33 13.40
CA CYS A 219 3.38 -4.16 13.09
C CYS A 219 3.95 -4.92 14.30
N GLY A 220 3.36 -4.77 15.49
CA GLY A 220 3.78 -5.49 16.68
C GLY A 220 5.09 -4.99 17.28
N VAL A 221 5.36 -3.69 17.23
CA VAL A 221 6.62 -3.07 17.72
C VAL A 221 6.60 -2.91 19.25
N HIS A 222 7.56 -3.57 19.90
CA HIS A 222 7.91 -3.37 21.30
C HIS A 222 9.19 -2.55 21.41
N LYS A 223 9.21 -1.60 22.35
CA LYS A 223 10.42 -0.83 22.69
C LYS A 223 11.14 -1.53 23.82
N ILE A 224 12.35 -2.00 23.58
CA ILE A 224 13.16 -2.71 24.58
C ILE A 224 14.37 -1.86 24.92
N PHE A 225 14.59 -1.57 26.21
CA PHE A 225 15.78 -0.86 26.63
C PHE A 225 17.04 -1.68 26.32
N THR A 226 18.06 -1.04 25.76
CA THR A 226 19.30 -1.72 25.40
C THR A 226 20.15 -2.04 26.64
N ASP A 227 20.02 -1.24 27.69
CA ASP A 227 20.74 -1.39 28.94
C ASP A 227 19.86 -1.02 30.16
N ALA A 228 20.44 -1.16 31.36
CA ALA A 228 19.79 -0.82 32.62
C ALA A 228 19.73 0.69 32.91
N SER A 229 20.29 1.54 32.03
CA SER A 229 20.28 2.99 32.20
C SER A 229 19.00 3.64 31.69
N PHE A 230 18.18 2.91 30.92
CA PHE A 230 16.90 3.38 30.37
C PHE A 230 17.00 4.56 29.39
N HIS A 231 18.18 4.87 28.85
CA HIS A 231 18.37 6.00 27.92
C HIS A 231 18.17 5.63 26.44
N GLN A 232 18.41 4.36 26.09
CA GLN A 232 18.34 3.89 24.71
C GLN A 232 17.42 2.68 24.60
N THR A 233 16.65 2.65 23.51
CA THR A 233 15.80 1.51 23.15
C THR A 233 16.13 0.99 21.77
N GLU A 234 15.89 -0.31 21.60
CA GLU A 234 15.73 -0.95 20.31
C GLU A 234 14.25 -1.25 20.04
N ASP A 235 13.85 -1.16 18.78
CA ASP A 235 12.54 -1.60 18.33
C ASP A 235 12.63 -3.06 17.86
N LEU A 236 11.92 -3.95 18.57
CA LEU A 236 11.68 -5.32 18.11
C LEU A 236 10.23 -5.44 17.63
N SER A 237 10.02 -5.98 16.43
CA SER A 237 8.68 -6.10 15.86
C SER A 237 8.33 -7.52 15.42
N TRP A 238 7.08 -7.92 15.65
CA TRP A 238 6.55 -9.20 15.18
C TRP A 238 6.41 -9.25 13.67
N TRP A 239 6.14 -8.11 13.04
CA TRP A 239 6.05 -7.97 11.58
C TRP A 239 6.96 -6.83 11.09
N PRO A 240 7.44 -6.87 9.84
CA PRO A 240 8.32 -5.81 9.34
C PRO A 240 7.56 -4.49 9.25
N LYS A 241 8.20 -3.41 9.71
CA LYS A 241 7.66 -2.05 9.55
C LYS A 241 7.47 -1.71 8.06
N PRO A 242 6.52 -0.82 7.69
CA PRO A 242 6.19 -0.55 6.30
C PRO A 242 7.39 -0.06 5.46
N ASN A 243 8.27 0.75 6.05
CA ASN A 243 9.49 1.23 5.39
C ASN A 243 10.51 0.12 5.10
N ILE A 244 10.53 -0.96 5.90
CA ILE A 244 11.35 -2.14 5.68
C ILE A 244 10.69 -3.04 4.63
N TRP A 245 9.37 -3.26 4.71
CA TRP A 245 8.60 -3.99 3.71
C TRP A 245 8.71 -3.35 2.32
N ALA A 246 8.58 -2.03 2.22
CA ALA A 246 8.62 -1.30 0.96
C ALA A 246 9.93 -1.54 0.17
N LYS A 247 11.04 -1.74 0.91
CA LYS A 247 12.37 -2.03 0.37
C LYS A 247 12.64 -3.53 0.21
N SER A 248 11.74 -4.42 0.64
CA SER A 248 11.94 -5.86 0.51
C SER A 248 11.78 -6.36 -0.91
N ASP A 249 12.24 -7.59 -1.14
CA ASP A 249 12.03 -8.30 -2.41
C ASP A 249 10.59 -8.87 -2.54
N PHE A 250 9.83 -8.86 -1.44
CA PHE A 250 8.42 -9.24 -1.40
C PHE A 250 7.52 -8.12 -1.91
N ASN A 251 7.95 -6.87 -1.82
CA ASN A 251 7.18 -5.74 -2.33
C ASN A 251 7.39 -5.57 -3.84
N ILE A 252 6.56 -6.24 -4.64
CA ILE A 252 6.52 -6.12 -6.11
C ILE A 252 5.34 -5.28 -6.63
N GLY A 253 4.63 -4.56 -5.75
CA GLY A 253 3.49 -3.71 -6.09
C GLY A 253 2.11 -4.30 -5.77
N SER A 254 2.03 -5.60 -5.51
CA SER A 254 0.81 -6.29 -5.04
C SER A 254 1.15 -7.46 -4.11
N TRP A 255 0.17 -7.91 -3.35
CA TRP A 255 0.24 -9.10 -2.52
C TRP A 255 0.06 -10.36 -3.38
N ASN A 256 1.14 -11.09 -3.58
CA ASN A 256 1.16 -12.28 -4.44
C ASN A 256 1.18 -13.60 -3.60
N PRO A 257 1.03 -14.78 -4.24
CA PRO A 257 1.04 -16.05 -3.52
C PRO A 257 2.32 -16.35 -2.72
N TRP A 258 3.48 -15.82 -3.13
CA TRP A 258 4.72 -15.96 -2.35
C TRP A 258 4.68 -15.13 -1.06
N CYS A 259 4.14 -13.91 -1.12
CA CYS A 259 3.89 -13.09 0.07
C CYS A 259 2.95 -13.82 1.04
N GLU A 260 1.87 -14.41 0.53
CA GLU A 260 0.91 -15.13 1.37
C GLU A 260 1.53 -16.37 2.02
N THR A 261 2.27 -17.17 1.25
CA THR A 261 2.98 -18.36 1.78
C THR A 261 3.94 -17.97 2.90
N TRP A 262 4.73 -16.91 2.68
CA TRP A 262 5.65 -16.39 3.70
C TRP A 262 4.89 -15.92 4.95
N PHE A 263 3.80 -15.17 4.77
CA PHE A 263 3.01 -14.63 5.87
C PHE A 263 2.42 -15.74 6.73
N GLN A 264 1.80 -16.76 6.11
CA GLN A 264 1.19 -17.89 6.81
C GLN A 264 2.21 -18.70 7.61
N VAL A 265 3.40 -18.93 7.06
CA VAL A 265 4.50 -19.61 7.78
C VAL A 265 4.93 -18.80 9.00
N MET A 266 5.09 -17.48 8.85
CA MET A 266 5.47 -16.60 9.97
C MET A 266 4.38 -16.54 11.04
N LEU A 267 3.13 -16.41 10.62
CA LEU A 267 1.95 -16.39 11.49
C LEU A 267 1.85 -17.66 12.34
N SER A 268 1.99 -18.83 11.71
CA SER A 268 2.01 -20.12 12.40
C SER A 268 3.12 -20.19 13.44
N ARG A 269 4.34 -19.76 13.09
CA ARG A 269 5.48 -19.75 14.03
C ARG A 269 5.21 -18.87 15.25
N TYR A 270 4.61 -17.70 15.05
CA TYR A 270 4.28 -16.80 16.16
C TYR A 270 3.20 -17.37 17.07
N ARG A 271 2.10 -17.89 16.49
CA ARG A 271 1.00 -18.50 17.26
C ARG A 271 1.44 -19.77 18.01
N CYS A 272 2.37 -20.55 17.47
CA CYS A 272 2.96 -21.72 18.14
C CYS A 272 4.07 -21.38 19.14
N GLY A 273 4.53 -20.11 19.22
CA GLY A 273 5.58 -19.67 20.14
C GLY A 273 7.03 -19.96 19.70
N GLU A 274 7.20 -20.46 18.47
CA GLU A 274 8.51 -20.75 17.85
C GLU A 274 9.16 -19.51 17.24
N GLY A 275 8.34 -18.51 16.87
CA GLY A 275 8.82 -17.26 16.32
C GLY A 275 9.33 -16.29 17.39
N ARG A 276 10.22 -15.39 16.97
CA ARG A 276 10.71 -14.26 17.77
C ARG A 276 10.59 -12.96 16.95
N PRO A 277 10.27 -11.84 17.61
CA PRO A 277 10.25 -10.54 16.95
C PRO A 277 11.68 -10.17 16.55
N LYS A 278 11.79 -9.30 15.55
CA LYS A 278 13.06 -8.95 14.92
C LYS A 278 13.28 -7.47 14.96
N ASN A 279 14.54 -7.07 15.06
CA ASN A 279 14.94 -5.69 14.82
C ASN A 279 15.00 -5.38 13.31
N SER A 280 15.23 -4.11 12.99
CA SER A 280 15.27 -3.64 11.59
C SER A 280 16.33 -4.35 10.73
N ASN A 281 17.49 -4.70 11.29
CA ASN A 281 18.57 -5.37 10.53
C ASN A 281 18.21 -6.82 10.21
N GLN A 282 17.64 -7.53 11.19
CA GLN A 282 17.15 -8.89 11.03
C GLN A 282 16.02 -8.96 10.01
N TRP A 283 15.08 -8.00 10.02
CA TRP A 283 14.03 -7.93 8.99
C TRP A 283 14.57 -7.71 7.59
N ARG A 284 15.51 -6.76 7.41
CA ARG A 284 16.13 -6.54 6.10
C ARG A 284 16.81 -7.79 5.56
N SER A 285 17.47 -8.56 6.44
CA SER A 285 18.11 -9.82 6.07
C SER A 285 17.09 -10.90 5.70
N ALA A 286 16.04 -11.06 6.51
CA ALA A 286 14.99 -12.07 6.30
C ALA A 286 14.15 -11.85 5.02
N LEU A 287 14.02 -10.58 4.59
CA LEU A 287 13.21 -10.17 3.45
C LEU A 287 14.01 -9.97 2.15
N SER A 288 15.32 -10.20 2.19
CA SER A 288 16.23 -10.07 1.05
C SER A 288 16.48 -11.43 0.39
N GLN A 289 15.47 -12.00 -0.26
CA GLN A 289 15.54 -13.34 -0.87
C GLN A 289 15.83 -13.33 -2.38
N PHE A 290 15.47 -12.26 -3.09
CA PHE A 290 15.52 -12.15 -4.54
C PHE A 290 16.04 -10.78 -4.97
N LYS A 291 17.37 -10.60 -4.97
CA LYS A 291 18.04 -9.32 -5.27
C LYS A 291 17.58 -8.60 -6.55
N ARG A 292 17.04 -9.32 -7.55
CA ARG A 292 16.55 -8.74 -8.81
C ARG A 292 15.09 -8.30 -8.77
N ALA A 293 14.29 -8.73 -7.79
CA ALA A 293 12.86 -8.43 -7.72
C ALA A 293 12.61 -6.92 -7.62
N ARG A 294 13.38 -6.24 -6.76
CA ARG A 294 13.30 -4.78 -6.63
C ARG A 294 13.63 -4.06 -7.94
N HIS A 295 14.74 -4.44 -8.58
CA HIS A 295 15.14 -3.83 -9.84
C HIS A 295 14.09 -4.06 -10.94
N LEU A 296 13.49 -5.25 -10.97
CA LEU A 296 12.44 -5.56 -11.94
C LEU A 296 11.21 -4.68 -11.71
N ARG A 297 10.75 -4.54 -10.47
CA ARG A 297 9.64 -3.64 -10.12
C ARG A 297 9.94 -2.21 -10.55
N ASP A 298 11.11 -1.69 -10.19
CA ASP A 298 11.49 -0.31 -10.50
C ASP A 298 11.58 -0.11 -12.03
N ALA A 299 12.06 -1.11 -12.77
CA ALA A 299 12.11 -1.10 -14.23
C ALA A 299 10.71 -1.13 -14.87
N VAL A 300 9.79 -1.96 -14.35
CA VAL A 300 8.40 -2.02 -14.82
C VAL A 300 7.66 -0.70 -14.55
N GLU A 301 7.88 -0.10 -13.38
CA GLU A 301 7.28 1.19 -13.04
C GLU A 301 7.79 2.31 -13.95
N LEU A 302 9.10 2.37 -14.21
CA LEU A 302 9.67 3.34 -15.13
C LEU A 302 9.18 3.17 -16.58
N ALA A 303 9.05 1.93 -17.04
CA ALA A 303 8.48 1.64 -18.36
C ALA A 303 7.01 2.07 -18.44
N SER A 304 6.25 1.82 -17.37
CA SER A 304 4.83 2.18 -17.28
C SER A 304 4.64 3.70 -17.24
N ASP A 305 5.42 4.44 -16.45
CA ASP A 305 5.36 5.90 -16.38
C ASP A 305 5.70 6.54 -17.73
N THR A 306 6.79 6.07 -18.35
CA THR A 306 7.21 6.50 -19.68
C THR A 306 6.12 6.26 -20.72
N PHE A 307 5.49 5.08 -20.69
CA PHE A 307 4.39 4.74 -21.59
C PHE A 307 3.17 5.64 -21.42
N ILE A 308 2.74 5.88 -20.17
CA ILE A 308 1.62 6.78 -19.87
C ILE A 308 1.93 8.20 -20.36
N ARG A 309 3.15 8.70 -20.11
CA ARG A 309 3.57 10.06 -20.46
C ARG A 309 3.69 10.27 -21.97
N GLU A 310 4.32 9.34 -22.67
CA GLU A 310 4.73 9.52 -24.08
C GLU A 310 3.74 8.94 -25.09
N ARG A 311 2.92 7.95 -24.69
CA ARG A 311 2.02 7.24 -25.60
C ARG A 311 0.55 7.45 -25.27
N MET A 312 0.17 7.23 -24.00
CA MET A 312 -1.23 7.40 -23.58
C MET A 312 -1.62 8.87 -23.46
N VAL A 313 -0.66 9.74 -23.08
CA VAL A 313 -0.79 11.20 -22.95
C VAL A 313 -2.03 11.56 -22.14
N ILE A 314 -2.09 11.06 -20.91
CA ILE A 314 -3.20 11.33 -20.01
C ILE A 314 -3.20 12.82 -19.60
N PRO A 315 -4.38 13.45 -19.48
CA PRO A 315 -4.47 14.85 -19.07
C PRO A 315 -4.09 15.02 -17.59
N SER A 316 -3.64 16.22 -17.23
CA SER A 316 -3.52 16.62 -15.82
C SER A 316 -4.87 17.01 -15.23
N VAL A 317 -5.06 16.79 -13.93
CA VAL A 317 -6.20 17.30 -13.15
C VAL A 317 -6.09 18.81 -12.98
#